data_AF-V3ZPZ2-F1
#
_entry.id   AF-V3ZPZ2-F1
#
_cell.length_a   1.000
_cell.length_b   1.000
_cell.length_c   1.000
_cell.angle_alpha   90.00
_cell.angle_beta   90.00
_cell.angle_gamma   90.00
#
_symmetry.space_group_name_H-M   'P 1'
#
loop_
_entity.id
_entity.type
_entity.pdbx_description
1 polymer ?
#
loop_
_entity_poly.entity_id
_entity_poly.type
_entity_poly.pdbx_seq_one_letter_code
_entity_poly.pdbx_strand_id
1 'polypeptide(L)' 'QAYVVLGQFLLLKKDEDLFKAWLKDSCGANAKQQKDCHTCLKEWCDSFL' A
#
# COMPACT_ATOMS: atom_id res chain seq x y z
N GLN A 1 -8.75 -9.36 2.13
CA GLN A 1 -7.68 -10.06 2.88
C GLN A 1 -6.35 -9.35 2.64
N ALA A 2 -5.51 -9.21 3.68
CA ALA A 2 -4.34 -8.32 3.65
C ALA A 2 -3.30 -8.68 2.57
N TYR A 3 -3.14 -9.96 2.25
CA TYR A 3 -2.23 -10.45 1.22
C TYR A 3 -2.56 -9.98 -0.21
N VAL A 4 -3.81 -9.64 -0.50
CA VAL A 4 -4.17 -9.05 -1.81
C VAL A 4 -3.60 -7.63 -1.93
N VAL A 5 -3.69 -6.85 -0.85
CA VAL A 5 -3.14 -5.49 -0.79
C VAL A 5 -1.61 -5.52 -0.82
N LEU A 6 -0.99 -6.47 -0.10
CA LEU A 6 0.45 -6.70 -0.17
C LEU A 6 0.89 -7.12 -1.57
N GLY A 7 0.15 -8.03 -2.23
CA GLY A 7 0.42 -8.44 -3.60
C GLY A 7 0.38 -7.26 -4.57
N GLN A 8 -0.63 -6.39 -4.43
CA GLN A 8 -0.73 -5.17 -5.23
C GLN A 8 0.43 -4.19 -4.94
N PHE A 9 0.80 -4.01 -3.68
CA PHE A 9 1.93 -3.18 -3.26
C PHE A 9 3.26 -3.65 -3.89
N LEU A 10 3.49 -4.97 -3.91
CA LEU A 10 4.67 -5.57 -4.54
C LEU A 10 4.62 -5.46 -6.08
N LEU A 11 3.45 -5.64 -6.69
CA LEU A 11 3.26 -5.52 -8.14
C LEU A 11 3.55 -4.09 -8.64
N LEU A 12 3.19 -3.08 -7.83
CA LEU A 12 3.52 -1.68 -8.06
C LEU A 12 4.96 -1.32 -7.66
N LYS A 13 5.83 -2.31 -7.42
CA LYS A 13 7.25 -2.13 -7.04
C LYS A 13 7.45 -1.25 -5.81
N LYS A 14 6.49 -1.26 -4.86
CA LYS A 14 6.50 -0.40 -3.67
C LYS A 14 6.49 1.10 -3.98
N ASP A 15 6.03 1.49 -5.18
CA ASP A 15 5.89 2.90 -5.57
C ASP A 15 4.76 3.56 -4.77
N GLU A 16 5.12 4.60 -4.02
CA GLU A 16 4.23 5.24 -3.07
C GLU A 16 3.07 5.95 -3.77
N ASP A 17 3.31 6.67 -4.86
CA ASP A 17 2.28 7.45 -5.54
C ASP A 17 1.29 6.56 -6.29
N LEU A 18 1.80 5.53 -6.98
CA LEU A 18 0.95 4.54 -7.65
C LEU A 18 0.11 3.75 -6.65
N PHE A 19 0.68 3.35 -5.50
CA PHE A 19 -0.06 2.60 -4.49
C PHE A 19 -1.15 3.45 -3.85
N LYS A 20 -0.86 4.72 -3.53
CA LYS A 20 -1.84 5.66 -2.97
C LYS A 20 -2.97 5.96 -3.95
N ALA A 21 -2.65 6.16 -5.23
CA ALA A 21 -3.65 6.36 -6.29
C ALA A 21 -4.55 5.12 -6.40
N TRP A 22 -3.97 3.93 -6.45
CA TRP A 22 -4.73 2.68 -6.48
C TRP A 22 -5.63 2.50 -5.24
N LEU A 23 -5.13 2.83 -4.04
CA LEU A 23 -5.90 2.73 -2.80
C LEU A 23 -7.09 3.69 -2.79
N LYS A 24 -6.90 4.90 -3.35
CA LYS A 24 -7.97 5.87 -3.55
C LYS A 24 -9.02 5.36 -4.52
N ASP A 25 -8.61 4.82 -5.66
CA ASP A 25 -9.53 4.36 -6.71
C ASP A 25 -10.27 3.07 -6.29
N SER A 26 -9.63 2.23 -5.49
CA SER A 26 -10.20 0.94 -5.06
C SER A 26 -11.19 1.05 -3.91
N CYS A 27 -10.95 1.95 -2.94
CA CYS A 27 -11.80 2.05 -1.75
C CYS A 27 -12.08 3.48 -1.27
N GLY A 28 -11.71 4.50 -2.04
CA GLY A 28 -11.94 5.90 -1.66
C GLY A 28 -11.07 6.38 -0.50
N ALA A 29 -9.95 5.71 -0.23
CA ALA A 29 -9.08 6.04 0.90
C ALA A 29 -8.63 7.51 0.85
N ASN A 30 -8.67 8.19 2.00
CA ASN A 30 -8.16 9.56 2.11
C ASN A 30 -6.63 9.59 2.27
N ALA A 31 -6.03 10.78 2.18
CA ALA A 31 -4.57 10.96 2.22
C ALA A 31 -3.91 10.39 3.49
N LYS A 32 -4.60 10.43 4.64
CA LYS A 32 -4.09 9.87 5.89
C LYS A 32 -4.09 8.34 5.85
N GLN A 33 -5.21 7.73 5.50
CA GLN A 33 -5.36 6.27 5.38
C GLN A 33 -4.37 5.69 4.37
N GLN A 34 -4.18 6.38 3.25
CA GLN A 34 -3.19 6.05 2.22
C GLN A 34 -1.77 6.01 2.78
N LYS A 35 -1.36 7.06 3.51
CA LYS A 35 -0.02 7.15 4.10
C LYS A 35 0.20 6.10 5.18
N ASP A 36 -0.78 5.91 6.06
CA ASP A 36 -0.69 4.96 7.18
C ASP A 36 -0.60 3.52 6.64
N CYS A 37 -1.39 3.16 5.63
CA CYS A 37 -1.38 1.84 5.01
C CYS A 37 -0.05 1.57 4.27
N HIS A 38 0.42 2.54 3.47
CA HIS A 38 1.70 2.43 2.77
C HIS A 38 2.87 2.24 3.74
N THR A 39 2.93 3.05 4.80
CA THR A 39 4.01 2.99 5.80
C THR A 39 4.03 1.63 6.50
N CYS A 40 2.87 1.14 6.94
CA CYS A 40 2.77 -0.17 7.58
C CYS A 40 3.23 -1.32 6.66
N LEU A 41 2.83 -1.31 5.38
CA LEU A 41 3.25 -2.32 4.42
C LEU A 41 4.74 -2.25 4.10
N LYS A 42 5.30 -1.04 4.05
CA LYS A 42 6.73 -0.81 3.84
C LYS A 42 7.55 -1.35 5.01
N GLU A 43 7.21 -0.97 6.24
CA GLU A 43 7.87 -1.46 7.46
C GLU A 43 7.78 -2.98 7.58
N TRP A 44 6.63 -3.56 7.24
CA TRP A 44 6.46 -5.00 7.21
C TRP A 44 7.37 -5.65 6.16
N CYS A 45 7.43 -5.11 4.95
CA CYS A 45 8.36 -5.61 3.94
C CYS A 45 9.82 -5.49 4.41
N ASP A 46 10.22 -4.36 4.98
CA ASP A 46 11.61 -4.14 5.42
C ASP A 46 11.99 -5.06 6.61
N SER A 47 11.03 -5.51 7.41
CA SER A 47 11.26 -6.40 8.56
C SER A 47 11.20 -7.89 8.23
N PHE A 48 10.42 -8.28 7.21
CA PHE A 48 10.07 -9.68 6.96
C PHE A 48 10.39 -10.18 5.54
N LEU A 49 10.83 -9.32 4.62
CA LEU A 49 11.03 -9.63 3.20
C LEU A 49 12.40 -9.15 2.69
#